data_AF-A0A9D6LMR9-F1
#
_entry.id   AF-A0A9D6LMR9-F1
#
_cell.length_a   1.000
_cell.length_b   1.000
_cell.length_c   1.000
_cell.angle_alpha   90.00
_cell.angle_beta   90.00
_cell.angle_gamma   90.00
#
_symmetry.space_group_name_H-M   'P 1'
#
loop_
_entity.id
_entity.type
_entity.pdbx_description
1 polymer ?
#
loop_
_entity_poly.entity_id
_entity_poly.type
_entity_poly.pdbx_seq_one_letter_code
_entity_poly.pdbx_strand_id
1 'polypeptide(L)' 'MILHCIQRRGSRAAREGELPHIHVQRERFLAKFWLNPVALAGSKRFASHELRTIQKHVEDNRNVFLEAWNEHITN' A
#
# COMPACT_ATOMS: atom_id res chain seq x y z
N MET A 1 -6.15 -12.02 -1.86
CA MET A 1 -5.87 -10.58 -1.68
C MET A 1 -4.51 -10.35 -2.27
N ILE A 2 -4.43 -9.87 -3.52
CA ILE A 2 -3.12 -9.73 -4.19
C ILE A 2 -2.58 -8.37 -3.74
N LEU A 3 -1.61 -8.40 -2.83
CA LEU A 3 -0.71 -7.29 -2.54
C LEU A 3 0.22 -7.16 -3.76
N HIS A 4 -0.27 -6.49 -4.79
CA HIS A 4 0.54 -6.28 -5.98
C HIS A 4 1.46 -5.09 -5.72
N CYS A 5 2.73 -5.41 -5.47
CA CYS A 5 3.78 -4.45 -5.22
C CYS A 5 4.08 -3.62 -6.49
N ILE A 6 4.32 -2.33 -6.26
CA ILE A 6 5.11 -1.38 -7.06
C ILE A 6 4.57 -0.97 -8.44
N GLN A 7 4.02 0.24 -8.44
CA GLN A 7 4.24 1.27 -9.47
C GLN A 7 4.10 0.83 -10.93
N ARG A 8 2.97 0.24 -11.37
CA ARG A 8 2.69 0.19 -12.83
C ARG A 8 2.12 1.51 -13.34
N ARG A 9 3.08 2.32 -13.82
CA ARG A 9 3.04 3.33 -14.89
C ARG A 9 2.41 4.68 -14.56
N GLY A 10 3.25 5.73 -14.64
CA GLY A 10 2.77 6.98 -15.22
C GLY A 10 3.38 8.32 -14.78
N SER A 11 4.51 8.41 -14.09
CA SER A 11 5.17 9.73 -13.94
C SER A 11 6.64 9.59 -13.52
N ARG A 12 7.50 10.27 -14.27
CA ARG A 12 8.94 10.43 -13.99
C ARG A 12 9.11 11.23 -12.69
N ALA A 13 9.12 10.57 -11.53
CA ALA A 13 9.57 11.16 -10.27
C ALA A 13 9.97 10.10 -9.24
N ALA A 14 10.66 9.03 -9.66
CA ALA A 14 11.40 8.18 -8.73
C ALA A 14 12.70 8.91 -8.35
N ARG A 15 12.63 9.86 -7.41
CA ARG A 15 13.79 10.49 -6.78
C ARG A 15 13.47 10.69 -5.29
N GLU A 16 14.11 9.86 -4.46
CA GLU A 16 14.46 10.16 -3.06
C GLU A 16 13.35 10.58 -2.06
N GLY A 17 12.11 10.11 -2.20
CA GLY A 17 11.07 10.48 -1.21
C GLY A 17 9.77 9.70 -1.19
N GLU A 18 9.66 8.57 -1.90
CA GLU A 18 8.44 7.76 -1.80
C GLU A 18 8.40 7.02 -0.46
N LEU A 19 7.49 7.47 0.41
CA LEU A 19 7.21 6.80 1.67
C LEU A 19 6.78 5.34 1.42
N PRO A 20 7.10 4.41 2.34
CA PRO A 20 6.70 3.02 2.23
C PRO A 20 5.19 2.90 2.04
N HIS A 21 4.75 2.24 0.96
CA HIS A 21 3.33 2.13 0.62
C HIS A 21 3.00 0.78 0.01
N ILE A 22 1.73 0.39 0.13
CA ILE A 22 1.20 -0.85 -0.43
C ILE A 22 -0.07 -0.60 -1.24
N HIS A 23 -0.29 -1.44 -2.25
CA HIS A 23 -1.54 -1.49 -2.98
C HIS A 23 -2.30 -2.77 -2.63
N VAL A 24 -3.55 -2.60 -2.20
CA VAL A 24 -4.48 -3.69 -1.96
C VAL A 24 -5.43 -3.75 -3.14
N GLN A 25 -5.29 -4.79 -3.97
CA GLN A 25 -6.20 -5.05 -5.09
C GLN A 25 -7.09 -6.27 -4.79
N ARG A 26 -8.39 -6.10 -5.00
CA ARG A 26 -9.40 -7.16 -4.94
C ARG A 26 -10.31 -7.03 -6.16
N GLU A 27 -10.20 -7.94 -7.13
CA GLU A 27 -10.96 -7.89 -8.39
C GLU A 27 -10.88 -6.52 -9.09
N ARG A 28 -11.98 -5.74 -9.07
CA ARG A 28 -12.08 -4.39 -9.64
C ARG A 28 -11.86 -3.26 -8.61
N PHE A 29 -11.59 -3.62 -7.36
CA PHE A 29 -11.38 -2.72 -6.24
C PHE A 29 -9.87 -2.49 -6.04
N LEU A 30 -9.49 -1.24 -5.81
CA LEU A 30 -8.10 -0.82 -5.62
C LEU A 30 -8.02 0.10 -4.41
N ALA A 31 -7.10 -0.16 -3.51
CA ALA A 31 -6.77 0.73 -2.40
C ALA A 31 -5.26 0.91 -2.28
N LYS A 32 -4.84 2.10 -1.88
CA LYS A 32 -3.45 2.49 -1.64
C LYS A 32 -3.32 2.94 -0.20
N PHE A 33 -2.38 2.35 0.52
CA PHE A 33 -2.08 2.69 1.91
C PHE A 33 -0.60 3.03 2.07
N TRP A 34 -0.33 4.08 2.84
CA TRP A 34 0.99 4.36 3.40
C TRP A 34 1.26 3.38 4.56
N LEU A 35 2.52 3.06 4.83
CA LEU A 35 2.93 2.27 6.00
C LEU A 35 3.56 3.14 7.10
N ASN A 36 3.89 4.41 6.80
CA ASN A 36 4.47 5.33 7.76
C ASN A 36 4.01 6.79 7.54
N PRO A 37 3.00 7.27 8.29
CA PRO A 37 2.07 6.51 9.15
C PRO A 37 1.12 5.63 8.31
N VAL A 38 0.47 4.62 8.93
CA VAL A 38 -0.51 3.80 8.21
C VAL A 38 -1.76 4.61 7.91
N ALA A 39 -1.86 5.08 6.66
CA ALA A 39 -2.91 5.99 6.24
C ALA A 39 -3.39 5.66 4.83
N LEU A 40 -4.69 5.81 4.59
CA LEU A 40 -5.25 5.64 3.26
C LEU A 40 -4.79 6.78 2.34
N ALA A 41 -4.05 6.46 1.29
CA ALA A 41 -3.64 7.41 0.27
C ALA A 41 -4.71 7.58 -0.83
N GLY A 42 -5.45 6.51 -1.12
CA GLY A 42 -6.49 6.53 -2.14
C GLY A 42 -7.24 5.21 -2.20
N SER A 43 -8.54 5.27 -2.48
CA SER A 43 -9.34 4.07 -2.69
C SER A 43 -10.25 4.24 -3.89
N LYS A 44 -10.52 3.14 -4.59
CA LYS A 44 -11.41 3.06 -5.74
C LYS A 44 -12.36 1.90 -5.52
N ARG A 45 -13.65 2.24 -5.46
CA ARG A 45 -14.79 1.32 -5.31
C ARG A 45 -14.91 0.64 -3.94
N PHE A 46 -13.91 0.73 -3.05
CA PHE A 46 -14.03 0.22 -1.69
C PHE A 46 -14.98 1.08 -0.85
N ALA A 47 -15.79 0.43 -0.01
CA ALA A 47 -16.60 1.13 0.99
C ALA A 47 -15.75 1.56 2.18
N SER A 48 -16.14 2.64 2.87
CA SER A 48 -15.38 3.18 4.01
C SER A 48 -15.19 2.19 5.16
N HIS A 49 -16.13 1.25 5.35
CA HIS A 49 -16.00 0.22 6.39
C HIS A 49 -14.96 -0.85 6.02
N GLU A 50 -14.95 -1.31 4.76
CA GLU A 50 -13.94 -2.25 4.24
C GLU A 50 -12.54 -1.65 4.38
N LEU A 51 -12.38 -0.36 4.06
CA LEU A 51 -11.10 0.34 4.15
C LEU A 51 -10.57 0.38 5.58
N ARG A 52 -11.44 0.56 6.58
CA ARG A 52 -11.04 0.51 8.00
C ARG A 52 -10.60 -0.89 8.42
N THR A 53 -11.31 -1.92 7.98
CA THR A 53 -10.92 -3.32 8.24
C THR A 53 -9.57 -3.64 7.61
N ILE A 54 -9.37 -3.23 6.36
CA ILE A 54 -8.09 -3.40 5.66
C ILE A 54 -7.00 -2.61 6.36
N GLN A 55 -7.24 -1.35 6.71
CA GLN A 55 -6.28 -0.51 7.43
C GLN A 55 -5.82 -1.17 8.72
N LYS A 56 -6.76 -1.70 9.52
CA LYS A 56 -6.43 -2.42 10.75
C LYS A 56 -5.55 -3.64 10.49
N HIS A 57 -5.88 -4.44 9.47
CA HIS A 57 -5.01 -5.56 9.08
C HIS A 57 -3.63 -5.11 8.59
N VAL A 58 -3.53 -3.96 7.92
CA VAL A 58 -2.26 -3.38 7.50
C VAL A 58 -1.46 -2.87 8.70
N GLU A 59 -2.11 -2.29 9.70
CA GLU A 59 -1.49 -1.87 10.96
C GLU A 59 -0.96 -3.07 11.75
N ASP A 60 -1.79 -4.10 11.92
CA ASP A 60 -1.43 -5.34 12.63
C ASP A 60 -0.21 -6.03 11.97
N ASN A 61 -0.11 -5.95 10.64
CA ASN A 61 0.98 -6.55 9.86
C ASN A 61 2.00 -5.51 9.38
N ARG A 62 2.00 -4.29 9.94
CA ARG A 62 2.82 -3.17 9.45
C ARG A 62 4.29 -3.51 9.39
N ASN A 63 4.80 -4.18 10.44
CA ASN A 63 6.22 -4.54 10.52
C ASN A 63 6.61 -5.49 9.38
N VAL A 64 5.79 -6.51 9.10
CA VAL A 64 6.01 -7.46 8.00
C VAL A 64 6.00 -6.75 6.65
N PHE A 65 5.08 -5.81 6.43
CA PHE A 65 5.04 -5.04 5.19
C PHE A 65 6.21 -4.06 5.05
N LEU A 66 6.69 -3.48 6.15
CA LEU A 66 7.87 -2.64 6.17
C LEU A 66 9.14 -3.44 5.90
N GLU A 67 9.27 -4.64 6.48
CA GLU A 67 10.38 -5.57 6.21
C GLU A 67 10.39 -5.97 4.74
N ALA A 68 9.27 -6.42 4.20
CA ALA A 68 9.15 -6.76 2.78
C ALA A 68 9.40 -5.56 1.85
N TRP A 69 8.98 -4.34 2.25
CA TRP A 69 9.28 -3.12 1.52
C TRP A 69 10.78 -2.82 1.52
N ASN A 70 11.43 -2.91 2.69
CA ASN A 70 12.87 -2.70 2.84
C ASN A 70 13.67 -3.71 2.04
N GLU A 71 13.29 -4.99 2.04
CA GLU A 71 13.92 -6.02 1.20
C GLU A 71 13.81 -5.66 -0.29
N HIS A 72 12.65 -5.19 -0.74
CA HIS A 72 12.43 -4.87 -2.15
C HIS A 72 13.18 -3.62 -2.63
N ILE A 73 13.36 -2.60 -1.77
CA ILE A 73 14.11 -1.39 -2.15
C ILE A 73 15.63 -1.55 -1.96
N THR A 74 16.06 -2.55 -1.19
CA THR A 74 17.49 -2.76 -0.86
C THR A 74 18.20 -3.72 -1.82
N ASN A 75 17.46 -4.51 -2.62
CA ASN A 75 18.01 -5.50 -3.55
C ASN A 75 17.58 -5.27 -5.00
#